data_AF-A0A849TXU7-F1
#
_entry.id   AF-A0A849TXU7-F1
#
_cell.length_a   1.000
_cell.length_b   1.000
_cell.length_c   1.000
_cell.angle_alpha   90.00
_cell.angle_beta   90.00
_cell.angle_gamma   90.00
#
_symmetry.space_group_name_H-M   'P 1'
#
loop_
_entity.id
_entity.type
_entity.pdbx_description
1 polymer ?
#
loop_
_entity_poly.entity_id
_entity_poly.type
_entity_poly.pdbx_seq_one_letter_code
_entity_poly.pdbx_strand_id
1 'polypeptide(L)'
;MNAYLPLITAIDKDIEPMPVVISFLALQSSKNLFLENILPCKGLLDILVFRVAKNPKCLLTHIQRIYCCYQAQLGEELYGALVDLLIVLNKSGLAISRRMVSGAKSQLNEVQLKNLVRYLKDVNADSSLLSGNQYSLFHKGMVGTNQLIVHIEEKHQEIIDPLALARDFIEYSQIPEAQSVLEAAILEHPDRLELHEELLNLYKSTRNPRDFNRMYIELQDSGADVPDIWKLANAFFDDLSQHG
;
A
#
# COMPACT_ATOMS: atom_id res chain seq x y z
N MET A 1 7.15 27.25 -53.52
CA MET A 1 6.11 27.97 -52.73
C MET A 1 5.12 26.96 -52.20
N ASN A 2 5.10 26.84 -50.86
CA ASN A 2 4.14 26.22 -49.94
C ASN A 2 3.08 25.24 -50.46
N ALA A 3 3.24 23.96 -50.09
CA ALA A 3 2.13 23.02 -49.97
C ALA A 3 1.71 22.95 -48.49
N TYR A 4 0.51 23.43 -48.20
CA TYR A 4 -0.18 23.28 -46.92
C TYR A 4 -0.61 21.82 -46.72
N LEU A 5 -0.27 21.20 -45.59
CA LEU A 5 -0.90 19.97 -45.11
C LEU A 5 -2.01 20.33 -44.11
N PRO A 6 -3.18 19.69 -44.17
CA PRO A 6 -4.30 19.99 -43.29
C PRO A 6 -4.09 19.39 -41.89
N LEU A 7 -4.40 20.19 -40.87
CA LEU A 7 -4.56 19.77 -39.48
C LEU A 7 -5.73 18.79 -39.37
N ILE A 8 -5.45 17.55 -38.99
CA ILE A 8 -6.47 16.58 -38.58
C ILE A 8 -6.98 16.99 -37.19
N THR A 9 -8.21 17.51 -37.14
CA THR A 9 -8.99 17.68 -35.92
C THR A 9 -9.70 16.37 -35.61
N ALA A 10 -9.34 15.69 -34.51
CA ALA A 10 -10.14 14.59 -33.99
C ALA A 10 -11.18 15.15 -33.02
N ILE A 11 -12.44 15.03 -33.43
CA ILE A 11 -13.65 15.38 -32.69
C ILE A 11 -13.90 14.29 -31.65
N ASP A 12 -14.13 14.69 -30.40
CA ASP A 12 -14.64 13.85 -29.31
C ASP A 12 -16.06 13.38 -29.66
N LYS A 13 -16.25 12.09 -29.90
CA LYS A 13 -17.51 11.37 -29.71
C LYS A 13 -17.21 9.91 -29.35
N ASP A 14 -17.72 9.52 -28.19
CA ASP A 14 -18.08 8.15 -27.80
C ASP A 14 -16.92 7.14 -27.66
N ILE A 15 -16.32 7.07 -26.46
CA ILE A 15 -15.38 5.99 -26.11
C ILE A 15 -16.16 4.82 -25.50
N GLU A 16 -16.67 3.96 -26.38
CA GLU A 16 -16.86 2.54 -26.10
C GLU A 16 -15.51 1.87 -25.76
N PRO A 17 -15.47 0.83 -24.91
CA PRO A 17 -14.23 0.25 -24.41
C PRO A 17 -13.54 -0.57 -25.50
N MET A 18 -12.42 -0.08 -26.03
CA MET A 18 -11.65 -0.83 -27.02
C MET A 18 -10.85 -1.96 -26.35
N PRO A 19 -10.99 -3.24 -26.77
CA PRO A 19 -10.16 -4.32 -26.29
C PRO A 19 -8.93 -4.43 -27.19
N VAL A 20 -7.84 -3.78 -26.82
CA VAL A 20 -6.54 -4.09 -27.40
C VAL A 20 -5.52 -4.05 -26.26
N VAL A 21 -4.88 -5.19 -26.01
CA VAL A 21 -3.66 -5.29 -25.21
C VAL A 21 -2.57 -4.53 -25.98
N ILE A 22 -2.60 -3.21 -25.88
CA ILE A 22 -1.55 -2.34 -26.42
C ILE A 22 -0.42 -2.43 -25.41
N SER A 23 0.60 -3.22 -25.77
CA SER A 23 1.89 -3.21 -25.09
C SER A 23 2.27 -1.75 -24.82
N PHE A 24 2.55 -1.44 -23.55
CA PHE A 24 2.71 -0.10 -22.96
C PHE A 24 3.45 0.91 -23.86
N LEU A 25 4.38 0.41 -24.70
CA LEU A 25 5.06 1.17 -25.74
C LEU A 25 5.19 0.37 -27.05
N ALA A 26 4.09 0.09 -27.75
CA ALA A 26 4.16 -0.17 -29.19
C ALA A 26 4.51 1.14 -29.95
N LEU A 27 5.71 1.66 -29.69
CA LEU A 27 6.40 2.63 -30.54
C LEU A 27 7.35 1.79 -31.39
N GLN A 28 7.06 1.72 -32.69
CA GLN A 28 7.91 1.01 -33.66
C GLN A 28 9.38 1.40 -33.46
N SER A 29 10.24 0.39 -33.36
CA SER A 29 11.70 0.44 -33.16
C SER A 29 12.35 1.70 -33.73
N SER A 30 12.44 2.73 -32.90
CA SER A 30 13.32 3.87 -33.12
C SER A 30 14.53 3.66 -32.24
N LYS A 31 15.67 3.31 -32.86
CA LYS A 31 16.96 2.91 -32.25
C LYS A 31 17.55 3.86 -31.19
N ASN A 32 16.93 5.03 -30.97
CA ASN A 32 17.38 6.03 -29.99
C ASN A 32 16.48 6.12 -28.74
N LEU A 33 15.31 5.46 -28.75
CA LEU A 33 14.37 5.47 -27.62
C LEU A 33 14.71 4.38 -26.60
N PHE A 34 15.18 3.24 -27.07
CA PHE A 34 15.51 2.08 -26.24
C PHE A 34 17.02 1.94 -26.14
N LEU A 35 17.56 1.98 -24.91
CA LEU A 35 18.93 1.60 -24.64
C LEU A 35 19.02 0.08 -24.77
N GLU A 36 19.09 -0.42 -26.00
CA GLU A 36 18.92 -1.84 -26.36
C GLU A 36 19.94 -2.80 -25.74
N ASN A 37 20.88 -2.37 -24.90
CA ASN A 37 21.96 -3.23 -24.38
C ASN A 37 22.42 -2.93 -22.95
N ILE A 38 21.58 -2.37 -22.08
CA ILE A 38 21.95 -2.19 -20.67
C ILE A 38 21.02 -3.04 -19.82
N LEU A 39 21.59 -4.11 -19.24
CA LEU A 39 20.96 -4.92 -18.18
C LEU A 39 20.21 -4.04 -17.17
N PRO A 40 19.16 -4.56 -16.51
CA PRO A 40 18.44 -3.86 -15.45
C PRO A 40 19.35 -3.73 -14.21
N CYS A 41 20.29 -2.79 -14.27
CA CYS A 41 21.12 -2.41 -13.15
C CYS A 41 20.55 -1.10 -12.58
N LYS A 42 20.37 -1.06 -11.26
CA LYS A 42 20.04 0.13 -10.45
C LYS A 42 20.76 1.41 -10.93
N GLY A 43 22.02 1.27 -11.37
CA GLY A 43 22.82 2.38 -11.91
C GLY A 43 22.28 3.05 -13.19
N LEU A 44 21.45 2.38 -14.00
CA LEU A 44 20.83 3.02 -15.17
C LEU A 44 19.80 4.07 -14.75
N LEU A 45 18.99 3.75 -13.74
CA LEU A 45 18.00 4.69 -13.21
C LEU A 45 18.70 5.91 -12.61
N ASP A 46 19.79 5.72 -11.87
CA ASP A 46 20.60 6.80 -11.30
C ASP A 46 21.17 7.72 -12.39
N ILE A 47 21.68 7.15 -13.48
CA ILE A 47 22.17 7.91 -14.65
C ILE A 47 21.02 8.71 -15.28
N LEU A 48 19.83 8.12 -15.43
CA LEU A 48 18.66 8.79 -16.00
C LEU A 48 18.17 9.93 -15.10
N VAL A 49 18.10 9.70 -13.78
CA VAL A 49 17.80 10.72 -12.78
C VAL A 49 18.77 11.89 -12.88
N PHE A 50 20.08 11.62 -12.92
CA PHE A 50 21.10 12.65 -13.08
C PHE A 50 20.95 13.43 -14.40
N ARG A 51 20.67 12.73 -15.52
CA ARG A 51 20.47 13.37 -16.82
C ARG A 51 19.22 14.25 -16.85
N VAL A 52 18.12 13.80 -16.24
CA VAL A 52 16.89 14.59 -16.10
C VAL A 52 17.17 15.84 -15.27
N ALA A 53 17.84 15.71 -14.12
CA ALA A 53 18.21 16.84 -13.29
C ALA A 53 19.10 17.86 -14.03
N LYS A 54 20.07 17.38 -14.81
CA LYS A 54 20.98 18.22 -15.60
C LYS A 54 20.31 18.90 -16.80
N ASN A 55 19.37 18.22 -17.45
CA ASN A 55 18.66 18.73 -18.64
C ASN A 55 17.14 18.47 -18.53
N PRO A 56 16.42 19.26 -17.72
CA PRO A 56 15.02 19.01 -17.40
C PRO A 56 14.09 19.05 -18.60
N LYS A 57 14.42 19.80 -19.65
CA LYS A 57 13.58 19.95 -20.85
C LYS A 57 13.75 18.82 -21.87
N CYS A 58 14.65 17.86 -21.62
CA CYS A 58 14.88 16.73 -22.52
C CYS A 58 13.76 15.68 -22.38
N LEU A 59 12.72 15.80 -23.19
CA LEU A 59 11.58 14.88 -23.20
C LEU A 59 11.99 13.41 -23.34
N LEU A 60 12.98 13.11 -24.18
CA LEU A 60 13.48 11.76 -24.40
C LEU A 60 13.98 11.12 -23.09
N THR A 61 14.71 11.87 -22.27
CA THR A 61 15.27 11.34 -21.01
C THR A 61 14.18 11.08 -19.98
N HIS A 62 13.12 11.90 -19.94
CA HIS A 62 11.94 11.62 -19.09
C HIS A 62 11.23 10.34 -19.52
N ILE A 63 11.00 10.15 -20.83
CA ILE A 63 10.36 8.94 -21.36
C ILE A 63 11.21 7.70 -21.06
N GLN A 64 12.53 7.78 -21.25
CA GLN A 64 13.46 6.70 -20.90
C GLN A 64 13.39 6.34 -19.41
N ARG A 65 13.33 7.35 -18.54
CA ARG A 65 13.18 7.16 -17.10
C ARG A 65 11.86 6.49 -16.75
N ILE A 66 10.73 6.98 -17.27
CA ILE A 66 9.40 6.39 -17.08
C ILE A 66 9.38 4.94 -17.54
N TYR A 67 9.95 4.65 -18.72
CA TYR A 67 10.04 3.29 -19.23
C TYR A 67 10.88 2.39 -18.34
N CYS A 68 12.04 2.87 -17.89
CA CYS A 68 12.91 2.13 -16.98
C CYS A 68 12.18 1.77 -15.68
N CYS A 69 11.47 2.73 -15.06
CA CYS A 69 10.70 2.48 -13.85
C CYS A 69 9.55 1.47 -14.10
N TYR A 70 8.84 1.61 -15.22
CA TYR A 70 7.74 0.71 -15.59
C TYR A 70 8.21 -0.73 -15.82
N GLN A 71 9.31 -0.93 -16.56
CA GLN A 71 9.87 -2.27 -16.80
C GLN A 71 10.36 -2.94 -15.52
N ALA A 72 10.91 -2.15 -14.59
CA ALA A 72 11.42 -2.63 -13.31
C ALA A 72 10.33 -2.76 -12.21
N GLN A 73 9.06 -2.46 -12.53
CA GLN A 73 7.93 -2.49 -11.57
C GLN A 73 8.12 -1.58 -10.34
N LEU A 74 8.80 -0.44 -10.53
CA LEU A 74 9.10 0.53 -9.48
C LEU A 74 7.98 1.58 -9.42
N GLY A 75 6.87 1.26 -8.75
CA GLY A 75 5.65 2.07 -8.75
C GLY A 75 5.84 3.50 -8.22
N GLU A 76 6.55 3.67 -7.11
CA GLU A 76 6.79 4.99 -6.51
C GLU A 76 7.74 5.84 -7.38
N GLU A 77 8.80 5.25 -7.91
CA GLU A 77 9.74 5.89 -8.82
C GLU A 77 9.08 6.25 -10.15
N LEU A 78 8.18 5.39 -10.64
CA LEU A 78 7.37 5.63 -11.84
C LEU A 78 6.44 6.81 -11.63
N TYR A 79 5.73 6.86 -10.51
CA TYR A 79 4.88 8.00 -10.14
C TYR A 79 5.69 9.30 -10.10
N GLY A 80 6.84 9.30 -9.42
CA GLY A 80 7.71 10.49 -9.36
C GLY A 80 8.22 10.93 -10.74
N ALA A 81 8.58 9.97 -11.61
CA ALA A 81 8.99 10.28 -12.98
C ALA A 81 7.84 10.87 -13.84
N LEU A 82 6.60 10.41 -13.64
CA LEU A 82 5.42 10.98 -14.30
C LEU A 82 5.14 12.41 -13.80
N VAL A 83 5.21 12.64 -12.49
CA VAL A 83 5.04 13.97 -11.88
C VAL A 83 6.08 14.95 -12.46
N ASP A 84 7.34 14.54 -12.53
CA ASP A 84 8.41 15.36 -13.10
C ASP A 84 8.17 15.70 -14.58
N LEU A 85 7.73 14.73 -15.38
CA LEU A 85 7.36 14.97 -16.77
C LEU A 85 6.23 16.00 -16.86
N LEU A 86 5.18 15.86 -16.05
CA LEU A 86 4.04 16.78 -16.08
C LEU A 86 4.41 18.20 -15.66
N ILE A 87 5.26 18.35 -14.65
CA ILE A 87 5.77 19.64 -14.20
C ILE A 87 6.59 20.31 -15.31
N VAL A 88 7.54 19.57 -15.90
CA VAL A 88 8.40 20.09 -16.97
C VAL A 88 7.59 20.49 -18.21
N LEU A 89 6.62 19.66 -18.59
CA LEU A 89 5.75 19.93 -19.72
C LEU A 89 4.82 21.11 -19.45
N ASN A 90 4.44 21.35 -18.19
CA ASN A 90 3.59 22.48 -17.78
C ASN A 90 2.40 22.68 -18.73
N LYS A 91 1.59 21.63 -18.90
CA LYS A 91 0.44 21.55 -19.82
C LYS A 91 0.76 21.55 -21.32
N SER A 92 1.99 21.80 -21.75
CA SER A 92 2.38 21.56 -23.15
C SER A 92 2.44 20.05 -23.44
N GLY A 93 1.98 19.60 -24.60
CA GLY A 93 2.05 18.17 -24.94
C GLY A 93 1.07 17.25 -24.20
N LEU A 94 -0.15 17.71 -23.91
CA LEU A 94 -1.20 16.90 -23.22
C LEU A 94 -1.40 15.50 -23.82
N ALA A 95 -1.26 15.34 -25.14
CA ALA A 95 -1.39 14.03 -25.79
C ALA A 95 -0.35 13.03 -25.28
N ILE A 96 0.92 13.44 -25.15
CA ILE A 96 1.96 12.55 -24.63
C ILE A 96 1.80 12.34 -23.12
N SER A 97 1.43 13.39 -22.38
CA SER A 97 1.14 13.27 -20.95
C SER A 97 0.03 12.25 -20.66
N ARG A 98 -1.10 12.34 -21.38
CA ARG A 98 -2.22 11.38 -21.28
C ARG A 98 -1.78 9.97 -21.64
N ARG A 99 -0.99 9.82 -22.71
CA ARG A 99 -0.47 8.52 -23.14
C ARG A 99 0.41 7.88 -22.07
N MET A 100 1.35 8.63 -21.48
CA MET A 100 2.25 8.12 -20.44
C MET A 100 1.47 7.72 -19.18
N VAL A 101 0.55 8.57 -18.70
CA VAL A 101 -0.28 8.27 -17.52
C VAL A 101 -1.20 7.07 -17.77
N SER A 102 -1.87 7.02 -18.94
CA SER A 102 -2.76 5.92 -19.28
C SER A 102 -2.02 4.60 -19.42
N GLY A 103 -0.82 4.61 -19.98
CA GLY A 103 -0.01 3.40 -20.10
C GLY A 103 0.47 2.89 -18.74
N ALA A 104 0.80 3.80 -17.81
CA ALA A 104 1.35 3.46 -16.51
C ALA A 104 0.28 2.99 -15.51
N LYS A 105 -1.01 3.06 -15.88
CA LYS A 105 -2.17 2.83 -15.01
C LYS A 105 -2.09 1.53 -14.19
N SER A 106 -1.56 0.45 -14.77
CA SER A 106 -1.45 -0.87 -14.11
C SER A 106 -0.49 -0.90 -12.92
N GLN A 107 0.42 0.07 -12.80
CA GLN A 107 1.44 0.13 -11.75
C GLN A 107 1.26 1.32 -10.80
N LEU A 108 0.15 2.06 -10.94
CA LEU A 108 -0.17 3.21 -10.10
C LEU A 108 -1.28 2.84 -9.13
N ASN A 109 -1.18 3.30 -7.89
CA ASN A 109 -2.29 3.19 -6.96
C ASN A 109 -3.43 4.15 -7.34
N GLU A 110 -4.62 3.94 -6.77
CA GLU A 110 -5.79 4.75 -7.12
C GLU A 110 -5.60 6.23 -6.83
N VAL A 111 -4.93 6.58 -5.74
CA VAL A 111 -4.72 7.97 -5.30
C VAL A 111 -3.80 8.69 -6.28
N GLN A 112 -2.67 8.08 -6.63
CA GLN A 112 -1.71 8.56 -7.62
C GLN A 112 -2.37 8.77 -8.98
N LEU A 113 -3.12 7.78 -9.46
CA LEU A 113 -3.83 7.89 -10.74
C LEU A 113 -4.86 9.02 -10.73
N LYS A 114 -5.67 9.13 -9.66
CA LYS A 114 -6.66 10.21 -9.50
C LYS A 114 -6.00 11.58 -9.52
N ASN A 115 -4.86 11.75 -8.86
CA ASN A 115 -4.10 13.01 -8.84
C ASN A 115 -3.59 13.40 -10.24
N LEU A 116 -2.96 12.47 -10.96
CA LEU A 116 -2.46 12.71 -12.32
C LEU A 116 -3.59 13.04 -13.29
N VAL A 117 -4.69 12.28 -13.24
CA VAL A 117 -5.87 12.51 -14.10
C VAL A 117 -6.54 13.85 -13.78
N ARG A 118 -6.67 14.20 -12.49
CA ARG A 118 -7.20 15.50 -12.07
C ARG A 118 -6.38 16.65 -12.66
N TYR A 119 -5.05 16.57 -12.53
CA TYR A 119 -4.16 17.55 -13.13
C TYR A 119 -4.32 17.63 -14.66
N LEU A 120 -4.50 16.51 -15.36
CA LEU A 120 -4.65 16.51 -16.82
C LEU A 120 -6.01 17.02 -17.32
N LYS A 121 -7.04 16.99 -16.48
CA LYS A 121 -8.39 17.50 -16.80
C LYS A 121 -8.51 18.99 -16.59
N ASP A 122 -7.89 19.51 -15.53
CA ASP A 122 -7.95 20.92 -15.21
C ASP A 122 -6.92 21.73 -16.02
N VAL A 123 -7.41 22.59 -16.91
CA VAL A 123 -6.60 23.44 -17.79
C VAL A 123 -5.86 24.53 -16.98
N ASN A 124 -6.44 24.96 -15.85
CA ASN A 124 -5.90 26.02 -15.00
C ASN A 124 -5.10 25.45 -13.81
N ALA A 125 -5.06 24.14 -13.64
CA ALA A 125 -4.35 23.50 -12.55
C ALA A 125 -2.85 23.81 -12.58
N ASP A 126 -2.35 24.43 -11.52
CA ASP A 126 -0.92 24.63 -11.28
C ASP A 126 -0.22 23.31 -10.92
N SER A 127 1.07 23.26 -11.23
CA SER A 127 2.03 22.22 -10.82
C SER A 127 2.02 21.91 -9.32
N SER A 128 1.59 22.86 -8.48
CA SER A 128 1.40 22.67 -7.04
C SER A 128 0.33 21.65 -6.66
N LEU A 129 -0.61 21.33 -7.58
CA LEU A 129 -1.64 20.32 -7.36
C LEU A 129 -1.14 18.89 -7.53
N LEU A 130 0.03 18.69 -8.13
CA LEU A 130 0.66 17.38 -8.23
C LEU A 130 1.41 17.12 -6.93
N SER A 131 0.93 16.18 -6.11
CA SER A 131 1.67 15.73 -4.92
C SER A 131 2.89 14.91 -5.37
N GLY A 132 4.09 15.45 -5.29
CA GLY A 132 5.32 14.67 -5.53
C GLY A 132 5.61 13.71 -4.38
N ASN A 133 6.48 12.75 -4.64
CA ASN A 133 7.07 11.87 -3.62
C ASN A 133 8.60 12.06 -3.58
N GLN A 134 9.30 11.27 -2.74
CA GLN A 134 10.76 11.34 -2.60
C GLN A 134 11.55 11.09 -3.90
N TYR A 135 10.91 10.52 -4.92
CA TYR A 135 11.51 10.25 -6.23
C TYR A 135 11.20 11.33 -7.26
N SER A 136 10.41 12.35 -6.92
CA SER A 136 10.13 13.50 -7.79
C SER A 136 11.26 14.52 -7.68
N LEU A 137 11.88 14.88 -8.79
CA LEU A 137 13.02 15.81 -8.86
C LEU A 137 12.60 17.29 -8.92
N PHE A 138 11.45 17.58 -9.52
CA PHE A 138 10.99 18.94 -9.79
C PHE A 138 9.77 19.35 -8.99
N HIS A 139 9.27 18.48 -8.12
CA HIS A 139 8.24 18.88 -7.17
C HIS A 139 8.83 19.88 -6.16
N LYS A 140 8.12 20.99 -5.92
CA LYS A 140 8.58 22.06 -5.04
C LYS A 140 8.47 21.64 -3.56
N GLY A 141 9.43 20.83 -3.11
CA GLY A 141 9.69 20.52 -1.71
C GLY A 141 8.65 19.60 -1.07
N MET A 142 9.09 18.90 -0.01
CA MET A 142 8.25 18.08 0.85
C MET A 142 7.02 18.89 1.28
N VAL A 143 5.81 18.43 0.91
CA VAL A 143 4.66 18.62 1.79
C VAL A 143 4.99 17.78 3.01
N GLY A 144 5.56 18.40 4.04
CA GLY A 144 5.65 17.80 5.35
C GLY A 144 4.24 17.37 5.71
N THR A 145 4.00 16.07 5.73
CA THR A 145 2.79 15.54 6.32
C THR A 145 2.88 15.88 7.79
N ASN A 146 2.12 16.88 8.25
CA ASN A 146 1.80 17.02 9.67
C ASN A 146 0.98 15.82 10.20
N GLN A 147 0.71 14.85 9.33
CA GLN A 147 0.16 13.55 9.65
C GLN A 147 1.30 12.62 10.10
N LEU A 148 1.78 12.86 11.33
CA LEU A 148 2.69 11.96 12.04
C LEU A 148 2.03 10.60 12.34
N ILE A 149 0.71 10.51 12.16
CA ILE A 149 -0.11 9.31 12.29
C ILE A 149 -1.01 9.26 11.07
N VAL A 150 -0.61 8.47 10.06
CA VAL A 150 -1.59 7.92 9.12
C VAL A 150 -2.22 6.75 9.88
N HIS A 151 -3.49 6.88 10.26
CA HIS A 151 -4.28 5.72 10.63
C HIS A 151 -4.50 4.95 9.33
N ILE A 152 -3.57 4.04 9.04
CA ILE A 152 -3.69 3.15 7.91
C ILE A 152 -4.78 2.14 8.33
N GLU A 153 -6.03 2.40 7.95
CA GLU A 153 -7.04 1.34 7.84
C GLU A 153 -6.70 0.42 6.66
N GLU A 154 -5.47 -0.05 6.59
CA GLU A 154 -5.16 -1.24 5.84
C GLU A 154 -5.62 -2.35 6.76
N LYS A 155 -6.77 -2.92 6.43
CA LYS A 155 -6.97 -4.35 6.63
C LYS A 155 -5.98 -5.12 5.75
N HIS A 156 -4.68 -4.92 5.95
CA HIS A 156 -3.76 -6.04 5.95
C HIS A 156 -4.16 -6.86 7.17
N GLN A 157 -5.25 -7.62 7.01
CA GLN A 157 -5.39 -8.86 7.77
C GLN A 157 -4.31 -9.77 7.21
N GLU A 158 -3.05 -9.51 7.58
CA GLU A 158 -2.22 -10.65 7.92
C GLU A 158 -3.08 -11.42 8.90
N ILE A 159 -3.54 -12.60 8.48
CA ILE A 159 -4.27 -13.52 9.35
C ILE A 159 -3.20 -14.02 10.32
N ILE A 160 -2.83 -13.16 11.28
CA ILE A 160 -1.93 -13.50 12.36
C ILE A 160 -2.78 -14.38 13.26
N ASP A 161 -2.35 -15.64 13.40
CA ASP A 161 -3.00 -16.57 14.31
C ASP A 161 -2.99 -15.95 15.73
N PRO A 162 -4.16 -15.73 16.36
CA PRO A 162 -4.22 -15.13 17.69
C PRO A 162 -3.37 -15.87 18.73
N LEU A 163 -3.17 -17.18 18.57
CA LEU A 163 -2.29 -17.96 19.44
C LEU A 163 -0.82 -17.54 19.28
N ALA A 164 -0.36 -17.34 18.04
CA ALA A 164 1.01 -16.89 17.77
C ALA A 164 1.22 -15.48 18.32
N LEU A 165 0.26 -14.57 18.08
CA LEU A 165 0.31 -13.21 18.60
C LEU A 165 0.35 -13.16 20.13
N ALA A 166 -0.45 -13.98 20.81
CA ALA A 166 -0.43 -14.08 22.26
C ALA A 166 0.91 -14.58 22.80
N ARG A 167 1.56 -15.53 22.10
CA ARG A 167 2.90 -16.03 22.46
C ARG A 167 3.97 -14.97 22.33
N ASP A 168 3.92 -14.16 21.27
CA ASP A 168 4.82 -13.02 21.11
C ASP A 168 4.65 -12.04 22.30
N PHE A 169 3.41 -11.74 22.69
CA PHE A 169 3.15 -10.91 23.86
C PHE A 169 3.70 -11.52 25.16
N ILE A 170 3.53 -12.84 25.37
CA ILE A 170 4.11 -13.54 26.52
C ILE A 170 5.64 -13.46 26.50
N GLU A 171 6.28 -13.67 25.34
CA GLU A 171 7.74 -13.56 25.18
C GLU A 171 8.25 -12.17 25.57
N TYR A 172 7.51 -11.12 25.19
CA TYR A 172 7.80 -9.74 25.56
C TYR A 172 7.24 -9.32 26.93
N SER A 173 6.73 -10.27 27.73
CA SER A 173 6.16 -10.04 29.07
C SER A 173 4.98 -9.05 29.10
N GLN A 174 4.29 -8.90 27.98
CA GLN A 174 3.06 -8.12 27.80
C GLN A 174 1.85 -8.99 28.16
N ILE A 175 1.77 -9.37 29.43
CA ILE A 175 0.79 -10.36 29.93
C ILE A 175 -0.67 -9.88 29.80
N PRO A 176 -1.02 -8.62 30.14
CA PRO A 176 -2.39 -8.13 29.95
C PRO A 176 -2.84 -8.13 28.48
N GLU A 177 -1.92 -7.82 27.56
CA GLU A 177 -2.16 -7.83 26.12
C GLU A 177 -2.37 -9.26 25.61
N ALA A 178 -1.52 -10.21 26.04
CA ALA A 178 -1.68 -11.63 25.72
C ALA A 178 -3.03 -12.18 26.20
N GLN A 179 -3.45 -11.84 27.43
CA GLN A 179 -4.77 -12.21 27.96
C GLN A 179 -5.89 -11.66 27.08
N SER A 180 -5.84 -10.38 26.76
CA SER A 180 -6.88 -9.71 25.97
C SER A 180 -7.04 -10.34 24.58
N VAL A 181 -5.91 -10.69 23.94
CA VAL A 181 -5.92 -11.35 22.62
C VAL A 181 -6.53 -12.75 22.71
N LEU A 182 -6.15 -13.55 23.71
CA LEU A 182 -6.69 -14.90 23.90
C LEU A 182 -8.17 -14.89 24.28
N GLU A 183 -8.59 -14.00 25.18
CA GLU A 183 -10.00 -13.81 25.58
C GLU A 183 -10.85 -13.49 24.35
N ALA A 184 -10.45 -12.50 23.55
CA ALA A 184 -11.16 -12.12 22.33
C ALA A 184 -11.22 -13.28 21.31
N ALA A 185 -10.09 -13.95 21.06
CA ALA A 185 -10.02 -15.03 20.09
C ALA A 185 -10.86 -16.25 20.47
N ILE A 186 -10.99 -16.54 21.77
CA ILE A 186 -11.85 -17.61 22.28
C ILE A 186 -13.33 -17.30 22.05
N LEU A 187 -13.75 -16.03 22.25
CA LEU A 187 -15.14 -15.64 21.99
C LEU A 187 -15.49 -15.73 20.50
N GLU A 188 -14.53 -15.49 19.61
CA GLU A 188 -14.70 -15.63 18.16
C GLU A 188 -14.64 -17.10 17.70
N HIS A 189 -13.77 -17.91 18.30
CA HIS A 189 -13.49 -19.30 17.91
C HIS A 189 -13.45 -20.24 19.15
N PRO A 190 -14.61 -20.53 19.78
CA PRO A 190 -14.68 -21.31 21.02
C PRO A 190 -14.34 -22.80 20.86
N ASP A 191 -14.20 -23.28 19.62
CA ASP A 191 -13.80 -24.65 19.29
C ASP A 191 -12.27 -24.87 19.37
N ARG A 192 -11.48 -23.79 19.40
CA ARG A 192 -10.01 -23.86 19.45
C ARG A 192 -9.49 -24.09 20.87
N LEU A 193 -9.43 -25.37 21.27
CA LEU A 193 -8.93 -25.81 22.59
C LEU A 193 -7.55 -25.26 22.97
N GLU A 194 -6.63 -25.11 22.01
CA GLU A 194 -5.28 -24.59 22.26
C GLU A 194 -5.29 -23.17 22.87
N LEU A 195 -6.23 -22.32 22.46
CA LEU A 195 -6.37 -20.96 23.00
C LEU A 195 -6.80 -20.99 24.47
N HIS A 196 -7.73 -21.88 24.80
CA HIS A 196 -8.20 -22.06 26.16
C HIS A 196 -7.10 -22.57 27.09
N GLU A 197 -6.29 -23.53 26.65
CA GLU A 197 -5.16 -24.05 27.43
C GLU A 197 -4.14 -22.95 27.74
N GLU A 198 -3.76 -22.16 26.74
CA GLU A 198 -2.81 -21.06 26.89
C GLU A 198 -3.35 -20.00 27.87
N LEU A 199 -4.62 -19.60 27.74
CA LEU A 199 -5.24 -18.62 28.63
C LEU A 199 -5.34 -19.12 30.08
N LEU A 200 -5.73 -20.39 30.27
CA LEU A 200 -5.81 -21.00 31.60
C LEU A 200 -4.43 -21.11 32.26
N ASN A 201 -3.39 -21.44 31.50
CA ASN A 201 -2.01 -21.45 31.99
C ASN A 201 -1.58 -20.06 32.43
N LEU A 202 -1.98 -19.03 31.67
CA LEU A 202 -1.70 -17.65 31.99
C LEU A 202 -2.43 -17.21 33.28
N TYR A 203 -3.72 -17.49 33.45
CA TYR A 203 -4.42 -17.18 34.71
C TYR A 203 -3.82 -17.87 35.93
N LYS A 204 -3.37 -19.13 35.77
CA LYS A 204 -2.70 -19.87 36.85
C LYS A 204 -1.37 -19.24 37.23
N SER A 205 -0.58 -18.78 36.25
CA SER A 205 0.71 -18.15 36.51
C SER A 205 0.58 -16.77 37.13
N THR A 206 -0.43 -15.99 36.74
CA THR A 206 -0.72 -14.65 37.30
C THR A 206 -1.51 -14.70 38.60
N ARG A 207 -2.04 -15.88 38.99
CA ARG A 207 -2.92 -16.08 40.15
C ARG A 207 -4.05 -15.07 40.23
N ASN A 208 -4.72 -14.84 39.10
CA ASN A 208 -5.77 -13.84 39.01
C ASN A 208 -7.16 -14.50 38.87
N PRO A 209 -7.80 -14.88 40.00
CA PRO A 209 -9.10 -15.53 39.97
C PRO A 209 -10.23 -14.60 39.51
N ARG A 210 -10.03 -13.27 39.59
CA ARG A 210 -11.05 -12.30 39.18
C ARG A 210 -11.25 -12.31 37.67
N ASP A 211 -10.17 -12.25 36.91
CA ASP A 211 -10.24 -12.27 35.44
C ASP A 211 -10.69 -13.64 34.93
N PHE A 212 -10.22 -14.73 35.56
CA PHE A 212 -10.73 -16.07 35.28
C PHE A 212 -12.26 -16.16 35.45
N ASN A 213 -12.79 -15.70 36.59
CA ASN A 213 -14.23 -15.76 36.87
C ASN A 213 -15.04 -14.90 35.89
N ARG A 214 -14.53 -13.71 35.53
CA ARG A 214 -15.14 -12.86 34.51
C ARG A 214 -15.29 -13.61 33.19
N MET A 215 -14.19 -14.15 32.69
CA MET A 215 -14.17 -14.85 31.40
C MET A 215 -15.00 -16.14 31.42
N TYR A 216 -14.98 -16.87 32.54
CA TYR A 216 -15.79 -18.08 32.70
C TYR A 216 -17.29 -17.80 32.63
N ILE A 217 -17.76 -16.71 33.25
CA ILE A 217 -19.16 -16.26 33.15
C ILE A 217 -19.46 -15.84 31.71
N GLU A 218 -18.58 -15.06 31.08
CA GLU A 218 -18.76 -14.58 29.71
C GLU A 218 -18.87 -15.74 28.70
N LEU A 219 -18.10 -16.81 28.89
CA LEU A 219 -18.21 -18.03 28.09
C LEU A 219 -19.53 -18.77 28.31
N GLN A 220 -20.01 -18.88 29.55
CA GLN A 220 -21.32 -19.47 29.84
C GLN A 220 -22.47 -18.67 29.21
N ASP A 221 -22.39 -17.34 29.29
CA ASP A 221 -23.40 -16.43 28.75
C ASP A 221 -23.42 -16.40 27.22
N SER A 222 -22.27 -16.64 26.57
CA SER A 222 -22.16 -16.74 25.11
C SER A 222 -22.89 -17.97 24.51
N GLY A 223 -23.33 -18.91 25.35
CA GLY A 223 -24.01 -20.13 24.92
C GLY A 223 -23.10 -21.14 24.21
N ALA A 224 -21.78 -20.90 24.18
CA ALA A 224 -20.78 -21.86 23.70
C ALA A 224 -20.63 -23.01 24.72
N ASP A 225 -20.42 -24.23 24.23
CA ASP A 225 -20.17 -25.37 25.11
C ASP A 225 -18.81 -25.21 25.78
N VAL A 226 -18.81 -24.89 27.07
CA VAL A 226 -17.59 -24.59 27.83
C VAL A 226 -16.78 -25.88 28.00
N PRO A 227 -15.55 -25.94 27.46
CA PRO A 227 -14.73 -27.15 27.54
C PRO A 227 -14.47 -27.59 28.99
N ASP A 228 -14.39 -28.91 29.23
CA ASP A 228 -14.22 -29.47 30.59
C ASP A 228 -12.95 -28.97 31.30
N ILE A 229 -11.94 -28.53 30.56
CA ILE A 229 -10.72 -27.91 31.09
C ILE A 229 -10.99 -26.66 31.95
N TRP A 230 -12.06 -25.91 31.66
CA TRP A 230 -12.48 -24.76 32.47
C TRP A 230 -13.14 -25.17 33.77
N LYS A 231 -13.93 -26.25 33.77
CA LYS A 231 -14.55 -26.80 34.98
C LYS A 231 -13.47 -27.30 35.95
N LEU A 232 -12.44 -27.96 35.43
CA LEU A 232 -11.27 -28.37 36.21
C LEU A 232 -10.49 -27.17 36.76
N ALA A 233 -10.32 -26.12 35.96
CA ALA A 233 -9.67 -24.90 36.42
C ALA A 233 -10.47 -24.15 37.49
N ASN A 234 -11.80 -24.16 37.41
CA ASN A 234 -12.66 -23.55 38.43
C ASN A 234 -12.41 -24.16 39.81
N ALA A 235 -12.29 -25.49 39.90
CA ALA A 235 -11.97 -26.17 41.15
C ALA A 235 -10.60 -25.72 41.74
N PHE A 236 -9.62 -25.40 40.89
CA PHE A 236 -8.32 -24.88 41.33
C PHE A 236 -8.41 -23.45 41.88
N PHE A 237 -9.18 -22.57 41.23
CA PHE A 237 -9.35 -21.19 41.70
C PHE A 237 -10.28 -21.08 42.91
N ASP A 238 -11.25 -21.99 43.06
CA ASP A 238 -12.10 -22.09 44.25
C ASP A 238 -11.24 -22.40 45.50
N ASP A 239 -10.28 -23.32 45.40
CA ASP A 239 -9.34 -23.66 46.49
C ASP A 239 -8.45 -22.47 46.87
N LEU A 240 -7.93 -21.74 45.87
CA LEU A 240 -7.14 -20.52 46.09
C LEU A 240 -7.95 -19.40 46.77
N SER A 241 -9.25 -19.31 46.51
CA SER A 241 -10.13 -18.31 47.14
C SER A 241 -10.46 -18.62 48.61
N GLN A 242 -10.35 -19.89 49.04
CA GLN A 242 -10.60 -20.31 50.41
C GLN A 242 -9.34 -20.21 51.31
N HIS A 243 -8.17 -19.96 50.73
CA HIS A 243 -6.88 -19.98 51.43
C HIS A 243 -6.06 -18.67 51.30
N GLY A 244 -6.65 -17.61 50.75
CA GLY A 244 -6.09 -16.24 50.72
C GLY A 244 -6.87 -15.28 51.59
#